data_AF-A0A9X7TNB2-F1
#
_entry.id   AF-A0A9X7TNB2-F1
#
_cell.length_a   1.000
_cell.length_b   1.000
_cell.length_c   1.000
_cell.angle_alpha   90.00
_cell.angle_beta   90.00
_cell.angle_gamma   90.00
#
_symmetry.space_group_name_H-M   'P 1'
#
loop_
_entity.id
_entity.type
_entity.pdbx_description
1 polymer ?
#
loop_
_entity_poly.entity_id
_entity_poly.type
_entity_poly.pdbx_seq_one_letter_code
_entity_poly.pdbx_strand_id
1 'polypeptide(L)'
;MKIVLGGGLSGLFLASNKKDSLIIENQPKLGGVFTYEEILNVNIPFHPPLVNYSCEYFQTTEIKLRIYMKKENYILRKIYTHELPRWLVFNDKMLYVTNLIELIDNLSKKVKVLHTNIKKITQNNKIITTNNILSGDKIFVTISRKYIADLLGIKNDKLRSISMLELIVIVPKKDRGWDVYINGDNGISYSHIINAYWISNDYDILYVLIPFTSSPPIWDKVFSDLKRENIFLKDEILAFRSRIIRDAILIGEDDNIYPENIKFCGRLGKWKNFTLCEAILDSLNC
;
A
#
# COMPACT_ATOMS: atom_id res chain seq x y z
N MET A 1 -21.27 16.92 -10.52
CA MET A 1 -20.89 15.66 -9.84
C MET A 1 -19.38 15.62 -9.59
N LYS A 2 -18.93 15.16 -8.42
CA LYS A 2 -17.49 14.99 -8.12
C LYS A 2 -17.07 13.55 -8.42
N ILE A 3 -15.93 13.36 -9.06
CA ILE A 3 -15.40 12.03 -9.34
C ILE A 3 -14.11 11.83 -8.54
N VAL A 4 -13.99 10.69 -7.86
CA VAL A 4 -12.78 10.28 -7.15
C VAL A 4 -12.22 9.05 -7.86
N LEU A 5 -10.96 9.13 -8.30
CA LEU A 5 -10.28 8.02 -8.96
C LEU A 5 -9.46 7.26 -7.91
N GLY A 6 -9.83 6.00 -7.67
CA GLY A 6 -9.28 5.14 -6.64
C GLY A 6 -10.15 5.08 -5.38
N GLY A 7 -10.41 3.86 -4.93
CA GLY A 7 -11.13 3.49 -3.73
C GLY A 7 -10.22 2.92 -2.64
N GLY A 8 -8.94 3.29 -2.65
CA GLY A 8 -8.06 3.13 -1.49
C GLY A 8 -8.50 4.01 -0.31
N LEU A 9 -7.83 3.88 0.84
CA LEU A 9 -8.17 4.67 2.03
C LEU A 9 -8.29 6.18 1.76
N SER A 10 -7.32 6.79 1.07
CA SER A 10 -7.39 8.19 0.65
C SER A 10 -8.65 8.53 -0.14
N GLY A 11 -9.04 7.69 -1.09
CA GLY A 11 -10.24 7.86 -1.91
C GLY A 11 -11.52 7.71 -1.12
N LEU A 12 -11.58 6.72 -0.23
CA LEU A 12 -12.70 6.49 0.68
C LEU A 12 -12.93 7.68 1.62
N PHE A 13 -11.88 8.20 2.26
CA PHE A 13 -11.96 9.39 3.12
C PHE A 13 -12.37 10.64 2.33
N LEU A 14 -11.79 10.84 1.15
CA LEU A 14 -12.10 11.99 0.31
C LEU A 14 -13.56 11.96 -0.15
N ALA A 15 -14.03 10.81 -0.67
CA ALA A 15 -15.40 10.64 -1.12
C ALA A 15 -16.42 10.76 0.03
N SER A 16 -16.12 10.16 1.19
CA SER A 16 -17.02 10.22 2.36
C SER A 16 -17.26 11.65 2.87
N ASN A 17 -16.32 12.57 2.62
CA ASN A 17 -16.42 13.98 3.02
C ASN A 17 -16.96 14.91 1.92
N LYS A 18 -17.28 14.38 0.73
CA LYS A 18 -17.75 15.19 -0.40
C LYS A 18 -19.14 14.70 -0.82
N LYS A 19 -20.16 15.54 -0.59
CA LYS A 19 -21.52 15.30 -1.12
C LYS A 19 -21.47 15.04 -2.64
N ASP A 20 -22.29 14.09 -3.09
CA ASP A 20 -22.46 13.67 -4.49
C ASP A 20 -21.16 13.28 -5.21
N SER A 21 -20.28 12.58 -4.50
CA SER A 21 -19.09 11.97 -5.08
C SER A 21 -19.35 10.54 -5.59
N LEU A 22 -18.76 10.21 -6.73
CA LEU A 22 -18.66 8.85 -7.27
C LEU A 22 -17.20 8.40 -7.26
N ILE A 23 -16.90 7.26 -6.64
CA ILE A 23 -15.60 6.61 -6.76
C ILE A 23 -15.58 5.75 -8.02
N ILE A 24 -14.51 5.85 -8.81
CA ILE A 24 -14.17 4.89 -9.86
C ILE A 24 -13.00 4.05 -9.36
N GLU A 25 -13.21 2.75 -9.25
CA GLU A 25 -12.23 1.78 -8.75
C GLU A 25 -12.10 0.61 -9.73
N ASN A 26 -10.88 0.19 -10.03
CA ASN A 26 -10.66 -0.97 -10.89
C ASN A 26 -10.55 -2.29 -10.10
N GLN A 27 -10.21 -2.21 -8.82
CA GLN A 27 -10.14 -3.36 -7.93
C GLN A 27 -11.53 -3.78 -7.45
N PRO A 28 -11.77 -5.09 -7.21
CA PRO A 28 -13.05 -5.56 -6.68
C PRO A 28 -13.27 -5.19 -5.20
N LYS A 29 -12.20 -4.89 -4.46
CA LYS A 29 -12.25 -4.54 -3.03
C LYS A 29 -11.76 -3.11 -2.80
N LEU A 30 -12.37 -2.42 -1.84
CA LEU A 30 -12.00 -1.07 -1.40
C LEU A 30 -11.02 -1.13 -0.22
N GLY A 31 -10.21 -0.08 -0.04
CA GLY A 31 -9.20 0.03 1.02
C GLY A 31 -7.75 -0.01 0.51
N GLY A 32 -7.54 -0.30 -0.78
CA GLY A 32 -6.23 -0.24 -1.44
C GLY A 32 -5.24 -1.21 -0.79
N VAL A 33 -4.06 -0.71 -0.39
CA VAL A 33 -3.04 -1.56 0.24
C VAL A 33 -3.47 -2.13 1.60
N PHE A 34 -4.51 -1.60 2.23
CA PHE A 34 -5.03 -2.11 3.51
C PHE A 34 -6.31 -2.93 3.38
N THR A 35 -6.69 -3.30 2.14
CA THR A 35 -7.69 -4.36 1.93
C THR A 35 -7.32 -5.60 2.74
N TYR A 36 -8.32 -6.36 3.18
CA TYR A 36 -8.13 -7.51 4.05
C TYR A 36 -8.85 -8.76 3.51
N GLU A 37 -8.49 -9.91 4.05
CA GLU A 37 -9.11 -11.19 3.78
C GLU A 37 -9.22 -12.00 5.08
N GLU A 38 -10.32 -12.73 5.22
CA GLU A 38 -10.47 -13.69 6.30
C GLU A 38 -9.70 -14.97 5.94
N ILE A 39 -8.72 -15.33 6.78
CA ILE A 39 -7.92 -16.54 6.62
C ILE A 39 -7.85 -17.23 7.98
N LEU A 40 -8.26 -18.49 8.06
CA LEU A 40 -8.33 -19.24 9.33
C LEU A 40 -9.12 -18.49 10.42
N ASN A 41 -10.26 -17.89 10.04
CA ASN A 41 -11.14 -17.09 10.90
C ASN A 41 -10.51 -15.81 11.49
N VAL A 42 -9.40 -15.33 10.91
CA VAL A 42 -8.77 -14.06 11.28
C VAL A 42 -8.83 -13.11 10.09
N ASN A 43 -9.29 -11.87 10.31
CA ASN A 43 -9.23 -10.83 9.29
C ASN A 43 -7.81 -10.27 9.18
N ILE A 44 -7.10 -10.65 8.13
CA ILE A 44 -5.70 -10.28 7.91
C ILE A 44 -5.65 -9.14 6.90
N PRO A 45 -5.22 -7.92 7.31
CA PRO A 45 -4.97 -6.85 6.38
C PRO A 45 -3.81 -7.22 5.46
N PHE A 46 -3.85 -6.83 4.20
CA PHE A 46 -2.81 -7.22 3.26
C PHE A 46 -1.48 -6.46 3.47
N HIS A 47 -1.48 -5.39 4.26
CA HIS A 47 -0.29 -4.72 4.77
C HIS A 47 -0.44 -4.54 6.28
N PRO A 48 0.61 -4.72 7.11
CA PRO A 48 0.50 -4.50 8.54
C PRO A 48 0.22 -3.01 8.81
N PRO A 49 -0.86 -2.68 9.54
CA PRO A 49 -1.25 -1.29 9.73
C PRO A 49 -0.50 -0.69 10.93
N LEU A 50 0.82 -0.61 10.76
CA LEU A 50 1.73 -0.01 11.72
C LEU A 50 2.04 1.44 11.34
N VAL A 51 2.06 2.30 12.37
CA VAL A 51 2.36 3.72 12.23
C VAL A 51 3.30 4.17 13.34
N ASN A 52 4.08 5.21 13.07
CA ASN A 52 4.96 5.85 14.05
C ASN A 52 4.23 6.82 14.98
N TYR A 53 3.05 7.29 14.57
CA TYR A 53 2.22 8.22 15.34
C TYR A 53 0.74 8.01 14.98
N SER A 54 -0.13 8.30 15.94
CA SER A 54 -1.59 8.22 15.75
C SER A 54 -2.16 9.55 15.23
N CYS A 55 -3.25 9.47 14.49
CA CYS A 55 -4.06 10.61 14.09
C CYS A 55 -5.52 10.35 14.44
N GLU A 56 -6.33 11.41 14.51
CA GLU A 56 -7.69 11.43 15.08
C GLU A 56 -8.63 10.30 14.61
N TYR A 57 -8.42 9.76 13.41
CA TYR A 57 -9.26 8.73 12.80
C TYR A 57 -8.92 7.29 13.19
N PHE A 58 -7.79 7.08 13.88
CA PHE A 58 -7.25 5.76 14.20
C PHE A 58 -7.26 5.51 15.69
N GLN A 59 -7.84 4.38 16.08
CA GLN A 59 -7.62 3.79 17.37
C GLN A 59 -6.33 2.98 17.30
N THR A 60 -5.44 3.20 18.25
CA THR A 60 -4.10 2.60 18.24
C THR A 60 -3.75 1.98 19.57
N THR A 61 -3.03 0.86 19.52
CA THR A 61 -2.34 0.30 20.68
C THR A 61 -0.84 0.29 20.43
N GLU A 62 -0.04 0.54 21.47
CA GLU A 62 1.41 0.39 21.38
C GLU A 62 1.77 -1.10 21.29
N ILE A 63 2.70 -1.41 20.40
CA ILE A 63 3.34 -2.72 20.29
C ILE A 63 4.86 -2.54 20.43
N LYS A 64 5.49 -3.52 21.08
CA LYS A 64 6.95 -3.59 21.20
C LYS A 64 7.50 -4.55 20.15
N LEU A 65 8.57 -4.13 19.48
CA LEU A 65 9.21 -4.86 18.40
C LEU A 65 10.69 -5.09 18.72
N ARG A 66 11.12 -6.35 18.62
CA ARG A 66 12.52 -6.73 18.56
C ARG A 66 12.97 -6.63 17.10
N ILE A 67 13.83 -5.66 16.80
CA ILE A 67 14.33 -5.44 15.44
C ILE A 67 15.69 -6.12 15.29
N TYR A 68 15.81 -6.96 14.27
CA TYR A 68 17.08 -7.53 13.85
C TYR A 68 17.47 -7.00 12.47
N MET A 69 18.69 -6.47 12.36
CA MET A 69 19.21 -5.90 11.12
C MET A 69 20.49 -6.63 10.70
N LYS A 70 20.51 -7.09 9.45
CA LYS A 70 21.67 -7.71 8.80
C LYS A 70 22.10 -6.88 7.61
N LYS A 71 23.40 -6.56 7.53
CA LYS A 71 23.99 -5.78 6.42
C LYS A 71 23.27 -4.44 6.20
N GLU A 72 22.97 -3.73 7.28
CA GLU A 72 22.20 -2.46 7.28
C GLU A 72 22.69 -1.44 6.26
N ASN A 73 24.00 -1.22 6.15
CA ASN A 73 24.62 -0.26 5.21
C ASN A 73 24.25 -0.49 3.73
N TYR A 74 23.71 -1.67 3.38
CA TYR A 74 23.31 -2.02 2.02
C TYR A 74 21.80 -1.92 1.77
N ILE A 75 20.99 -1.56 2.77
CA ILE A 75 19.52 -1.57 2.65
C ILE A 75 19.01 -0.59 1.59
N LEU A 76 19.58 0.61 1.51
CA LEU A 76 19.22 1.63 0.52
C LEU A 76 19.49 1.14 -0.91
N ARG A 77 20.64 0.50 -1.12
CA ARG A 77 20.99 -0.11 -2.41
C ARG A 77 20.04 -1.22 -2.79
N LYS A 78 19.67 -2.09 -1.83
CA LYS A 78 18.75 -3.21 -2.05
C LYS A 78 17.34 -2.76 -2.41
N ILE A 79 16.89 -1.66 -1.82
CA ILE A 79 15.56 -1.10 -2.06
C ILE A 79 15.57 -0.15 -3.26
N TYR A 80 16.73 0.14 -3.86
CA TYR A 80 16.90 1.02 -5.01
C TYR A 80 16.47 2.48 -4.73
N THR A 81 16.70 2.98 -3.51
CA THR A 81 16.34 4.34 -3.08
C THR A 81 17.52 5.04 -2.42
N HIS A 82 17.50 6.38 -2.42
CA HIS A 82 18.46 7.21 -1.68
C HIS A 82 18.04 7.42 -0.21
N GLU A 83 16.74 7.26 0.08
CA GLU A 83 16.17 7.42 1.41
C GLU A 83 15.06 6.38 1.63
N LEU A 84 14.97 5.81 2.83
CA LEU A 84 13.87 4.91 3.19
C LEU A 84 12.60 5.71 3.45
N PRO A 85 11.47 5.37 2.80
CA PRO A 85 10.17 5.88 3.21
C PRO A 85 9.91 5.61 4.69
N ARG A 86 9.30 6.57 5.40
CA ARG A 86 9.00 6.46 6.83
C ARG A 86 8.19 5.21 7.22
N TRP A 87 7.36 4.70 6.32
CA TRP A 87 6.57 3.49 6.54
C TRP A 87 7.38 2.18 6.44
N LEU A 88 8.64 2.25 5.98
CA LEU A 88 9.63 1.16 6.02
C LEU A 88 10.66 1.33 7.15
N VAL A 89 10.54 2.39 7.96
CA VAL A 89 11.41 2.61 9.11
C VAL A 89 10.69 2.08 10.35
N PHE A 90 11.29 1.09 11.00
CA PHE A 90 10.75 0.43 12.19
C PHE A 90 11.56 0.81 13.41
N ASN A 91 10.86 1.03 14.53
CA ASN A 91 11.45 1.29 15.84
C ASN A 91 10.97 0.25 16.86
N ASP A 92 11.60 0.22 18.04
CA ASP A 92 11.28 -0.68 19.15
C ASP A 92 9.84 -0.53 19.65
N LYS A 93 9.25 0.65 19.45
CA LYS A 93 7.86 0.96 19.73
C LYS A 93 7.17 1.47 18.47
N MET A 94 6.09 0.81 18.10
CA MET A 94 5.21 1.20 16.99
C MET A 94 3.76 1.20 17.48
N LEU A 95 2.88 1.88 16.74
CA LEU A 95 1.45 1.88 17.00
C LEU A 95 0.74 0.99 15.98
N TYR A 96 -0.02 0.02 16.46
CA TYR A 96 -0.92 -0.79 15.63
C TYR A 96 -2.30 -0.16 15.56
N VAL A 97 -2.79 0.14 14.36
CA VAL A 97 -4.14 0.66 14.14
C VAL A 97 -5.16 -0.46 14.25
N THR A 98 -5.86 -0.52 15.38
CA THR A 98 -6.76 -1.62 15.74
C THR A 98 -8.09 -1.58 14.99
N ASN A 99 -8.56 -0.38 14.62
CA ASN A 99 -9.86 -0.18 14.00
C ASN A 99 -9.82 -0.07 12.46
N LEU A 100 -8.72 -0.41 11.80
CA LEU A 100 -8.55 -0.11 10.37
C LEU A 100 -9.57 -0.84 9.48
N ILE A 101 -9.84 -2.11 9.78
CA ILE A 101 -10.80 -2.93 9.03
C ILE A 101 -12.22 -2.35 9.16
N GLU A 102 -12.65 -2.09 10.39
CA GLU A 102 -13.96 -1.48 10.67
C GLU A 102 -14.11 -0.12 9.97
N LEU A 103 -13.05 0.69 9.99
CA LEU A 103 -13.01 1.99 9.33
C LEU A 103 -13.19 1.86 7.80
N ILE A 104 -12.51 0.91 7.15
CA ILE A 104 -12.67 0.65 5.71
C ILE A 104 -14.13 0.28 5.41
N ASP A 105 -14.72 -0.64 6.17
CA ASP A 105 -16.09 -1.09 5.96
C ASP A 105 -17.09 0.05 6.13
N ASN A 106 -16.92 0.85 7.18
CA ASN A 106 -17.79 1.98 7.49
C ASN A 106 -17.72 3.08 6.43
N LEU A 107 -16.53 3.40 5.91
CA LEU A 107 -16.38 4.37 4.82
C LEU A 107 -16.95 3.82 3.52
N SER A 108 -16.71 2.55 3.21
CA SER A 108 -17.17 1.88 1.99
C SER A 108 -18.70 1.90 1.86
N LYS A 109 -19.42 1.73 2.98
CA LYS A 109 -20.90 1.80 3.01
C LYS A 109 -21.46 3.20 2.73
N LYS A 110 -20.67 4.26 2.89
CA LYS A 110 -21.11 5.67 2.75
C LYS A 110 -20.92 6.24 1.35
N VAL A 111 -20.24 5.51 0.46
CA VAL A 111 -19.81 6.03 -0.84
C VAL A 111 -20.46 5.27 -2.01
N LYS A 112 -20.73 5.98 -3.11
CA LYS A 112 -21.13 5.36 -4.37
C LYS A 112 -19.87 4.93 -5.12
N VAL A 113 -19.83 3.69 -5.58
CA VAL A 113 -18.67 3.12 -6.28
C VAL A 113 -19.10 2.54 -7.61
N LEU A 114 -18.35 2.88 -8.66
CA LEU A 114 -18.41 2.25 -9.96
C LEU A 114 -17.14 1.43 -10.17
N HIS A 115 -17.27 0.10 -10.16
CA HIS A 115 -16.16 -0.79 -10.45
C HIS A 115 -15.92 -0.88 -11.97
N THR A 116 -14.92 -0.16 -12.47
CA THR A 116 -14.58 -0.15 -13.90
C THR A 116 -13.15 0.31 -14.15
N ASN A 117 -12.59 -0.07 -15.29
CA ASN A 117 -11.32 0.45 -15.78
C ASN A 117 -11.51 1.77 -16.51
N ILE A 118 -10.57 2.70 -16.31
CA ILE A 118 -10.48 3.95 -17.05
C ILE A 118 -9.64 3.70 -18.30
N LYS A 119 -10.14 4.11 -19.46
CA LYS A 119 -9.46 3.97 -20.75
C LYS A 119 -8.79 5.27 -21.18
N LYS A 120 -9.43 6.41 -20.91
CA LYS A 120 -8.92 7.74 -21.29
C LYS A 120 -9.57 8.82 -20.45
N ILE A 121 -8.84 9.90 -20.18
CA ILE A 121 -9.39 11.16 -19.69
C ILE A 121 -9.23 12.17 -20.81
N THR A 122 -10.33 12.78 -21.23
CA THR A 122 -10.31 13.80 -22.29
C THR A 122 -10.01 15.18 -21.70
N GLN A 123 -9.55 16.11 -22.55
CA GLN A 123 -9.34 17.51 -22.17
C GLN A 123 -10.63 18.21 -21.69
N ASN A 124 -11.80 17.72 -22.10
CA ASN A 124 -13.11 18.23 -21.68
C ASN A 124 -13.66 17.49 -20.44
N ASN A 125 -12.78 16.88 -19.64
CA ASN A 125 -13.12 16.25 -18.35
C ASN A 125 -14.09 15.07 -18.44
N LYS A 126 -14.25 14.51 -19.65
CA LYS A 126 -14.92 13.22 -19.83
C LYS A 126 -13.96 12.10 -19.49
N ILE A 127 -14.42 11.22 -18.62
CA ILE A 127 -13.74 9.99 -18.25
C ILE A 127 -14.39 8.87 -19.07
N ILE A 128 -13.61 8.32 -19.99
CA ILE A 128 -14.02 7.18 -20.80
C ILE A 128 -13.58 5.93 -20.05
N THR A 129 -14.55 5.11 -19.66
CA THR A 129 -14.34 3.83 -19.00
C THR A 129 -14.64 2.68 -19.96
N THR A 130 -14.47 1.43 -19.55
CA THR A 130 -14.82 0.27 -20.38
C THR A 130 -16.30 0.30 -20.82
N ASN A 131 -17.21 0.72 -19.95
CA ASN A 131 -18.66 0.58 -20.16
C ASN A 131 -19.43 1.91 -20.20
N ASN A 132 -18.83 3.01 -19.76
CA ASN A 132 -19.51 4.30 -19.56
C ASN A 132 -18.64 5.48 -19.98
N ILE A 133 -19.30 6.60 -20.31
CA ILE A 133 -18.68 7.91 -20.41
C ILE A 133 -19.26 8.76 -19.28
N LEU A 134 -18.40 9.26 -18.40
CA LEU A 134 -18.79 10.08 -17.27
C LEU A 134 -18.22 11.49 -17.42
N SER A 135 -19.01 12.48 -17.01
CA SER A 135 -18.57 13.88 -16.91
C SER A 135 -18.63 14.30 -15.45
N GLY A 136 -17.55 14.91 -14.96
CA GLY A 136 -17.47 15.43 -13.60
C GLY A 136 -16.93 16.85 -13.58
N ASP A 137 -17.46 17.67 -12.69
CA ASP A 137 -17.04 19.08 -12.55
C ASP A 137 -15.63 19.16 -11.96
N LYS A 138 -15.30 18.20 -11.08
CA LYS A 138 -14.00 18.07 -10.44
C LYS A 138 -13.61 16.60 -10.32
N ILE A 139 -12.37 16.30 -10.67
CA ILE A 139 -11.78 14.96 -10.62
C ILE A 139 -10.71 14.98 -9.54
N PHE A 140 -10.88 14.17 -8.51
CA PHE A 140 -9.89 13.95 -7.46
C PHE A 140 -9.13 12.67 -7.76
N VAL A 141 -7.82 12.76 -7.87
CA VAL A 141 -6.95 11.63 -8.20
C VAL A 141 -6.29 11.13 -6.93
N THR A 142 -6.58 9.88 -6.54
CA THR A 142 -5.87 9.17 -5.47
C THR A 142 -5.10 7.94 -5.97
N ILE A 143 -5.19 7.64 -7.28
CA ILE A 143 -4.40 6.63 -7.97
C ILE A 143 -3.08 7.19 -8.50
N SER A 144 -2.26 6.32 -9.10
CA SER A 144 -0.93 6.64 -9.65
C SER A 144 -0.94 7.88 -10.56
N ARG A 145 -0.17 8.91 -10.20
CA ARG A 145 0.02 10.12 -11.01
C ARG A 145 0.58 9.80 -12.40
N LYS A 146 1.47 8.82 -12.51
CA LYS A 146 1.98 8.30 -13.79
C LYS A 146 0.85 7.79 -14.68
N TYR A 147 -0.01 6.95 -14.13
CA TYR A 147 -1.14 6.40 -14.87
C TYR A 147 -2.12 7.49 -15.34
N ILE A 148 -2.34 8.54 -14.53
CA ILE A 148 -3.16 9.68 -14.97
C ILE A 148 -2.48 10.47 -16.09
N ALA A 149 -1.17 10.73 -16.00
CA ALA A 149 -0.43 11.39 -17.06
C ALA A 149 -0.55 10.63 -18.39
N ASP A 150 -0.39 9.30 -18.35
CA ASP A 150 -0.56 8.41 -19.52
C ASP A 150 -1.99 8.50 -20.10
N LEU A 151 -3.02 8.46 -19.24
CA LEU A 151 -4.43 8.58 -19.65
C LEU A 151 -4.78 9.94 -20.29
N LEU A 152 -4.00 10.98 -19.99
CA LEU A 152 -4.10 12.32 -20.55
C LEU A 152 -3.19 12.52 -21.78
N GLY A 153 -2.31 11.56 -22.10
CA GLY A 153 -1.31 11.69 -23.16
C GLY A 153 -0.13 12.60 -22.80
N ILE A 154 0.11 12.83 -21.51
CA ILE A 154 1.23 13.63 -21.00
C ILE A 154 2.41 12.70 -20.73
N LYS A 155 3.54 12.94 -21.39
CA LYS A 155 4.76 12.16 -21.18
C LYS A 155 5.40 12.55 -19.84
N ASN A 156 5.62 11.58 -18.95
CA ASN A 156 6.23 11.83 -17.65
C ASN A 156 7.39 10.86 -17.34
N ASP A 157 8.58 11.22 -17.83
CA ASP A 157 9.79 10.40 -17.68
C ASP A 157 10.49 10.60 -16.31
N LYS A 158 10.13 11.66 -15.56
CA LYS A 158 10.76 11.98 -14.27
C LYS A 158 10.24 11.11 -13.13
N LEU A 159 8.98 10.70 -13.19
CA LEU A 159 8.36 9.87 -12.16
C LEU A 159 8.78 8.40 -12.29
N ARG A 160 9.51 7.92 -11.29
CA ARG A 160 9.95 6.53 -11.16
C ARG A 160 9.35 5.90 -9.91
N SER A 161 9.27 4.58 -9.89
CA SER A 161 8.79 3.87 -8.71
C SER A 161 9.52 2.54 -8.56
N ILE A 162 9.58 2.06 -7.32
CA ILE A 162 9.97 0.68 -7.00
C ILE A 162 8.69 -0.07 -6.67
N SER A 163 8.54 -1.24 -7.26
CA SER A 163 7.46 -2.16 -6.96
C SER A 163 7.83 -3.04 -5.77
N MET A 164 6.82 -3.51 -5.03
CA MET A 164 6.97 -4.44 -3.92
C MET A 164 6.10 -5.66 -4.17
N LEU A 165 6.70 -6.85 -4.10
CA LEU A 165 5.96 -8.08 -3.91
C LEU A 165 5.82 -8.27 -2.41
N GLU A 166 4.57 -8.36 -1.96
CA GLU A 166 4.24 -8.60 -0.57
C GLU A 166 3.67 -10.01 -0.46
N LEU A 167 4.35 -10.83 0.33
CA LEU A 167 3.95 -12.19 0.65
C LEU A 167 3.51 -12.22 2.11
N ILE A 168 2.29 -12.68 2.34
CA ILE A 168 1.69 -12.87 3.66
C ILE A 168 1.68 -14.36 3.92
N VAL A 169 2.36 -14.81 4.97
CA VAL A 169 2.49 -16.22 5.30
C VAL A 169 2.00 -16.45 6.71
N ILE A 170 1.12 -17.43 6.87
CA ILE A 170 0.65 -17.88 8.17
C ILE A 170 1.40 -19.16 8.51
N VAL A 171 2.03 -19.16 9.68
CA VAL A 171 2.84 -20.27 10.19
C VAL A 171 2.54 -20.51 11.66
N PRO A 172 2.83 -21.70 12.21
CA PRO A 172 2.73 -21.95 13.65
C PRO A 172 3.53 -20.93 14.45
N LYS A 173 3.01 -20.57 15.63
CA LYS A 173 3.71 -19.65 16.54
C LYS A 173 5.06 -20.21 16.96
N LYS A 174 6.07 -19.35 16.90
CA LYS A 174 7.43 -19.67 17.33
C LYS A 174 8.11 -18.42 17.86
N ASP A 175 8.87 -18.53 18.96
CA ASP A 175 9.76 -17.44 19.33
C ASP A 175 10.95 -17.39 18.36
N ARG A 176 11.03 -16.32 17.60
CA ARG A 176 12.04 -16.10 16.55
C ARG A 176 13.21 -15.26 17.04
N GLY A 177 13.12 -14.68 18.24
CA GLY A 177 14.09 -13.70 18.74
C GLY A 177 14.02 -12.32 18.06
N TRP A 178 13.13 -12.15 17.08
CA TRP A 178 12.88 -10.91 16.37
C TRP A 178 11.40 -10.83 15.97
N ASP A 179 10.89 -9.61 15.86
CA ASP A 179 9.56 -9.28 15.36
C ASP A 179 9.64 -8.53 14.03
N VAL A 180 10.75 -7.85 13.76
CA VAL A 180 11.09 -7.30 12.43
C VAL A 180 12.49 -7.74 12.03
N TYR A 181 12.61 -8.37 10.87
CA TYR A 181 13.88 -8.81 10.27
C TYR A 181 14.19 -7.97 9.03
N ILE A 182 15.27 -7.19 9.06
CA ILE A 182 15.70 -6.33 7.96
C ILE A 182 17.01 -6.88 7.40
N ASN A 183 17.05 -7.11 6.08
CA ASN A 183 18.21 -7.70 5.42
C ASN A 183 18.62 -6.90 4.19
N GLY A 184 19.76 -6.22 4.28
CA GLY A 184 20.37 -5.44 3.19
C GLY A 184 21.19 -6.27 2.18
N ASP A 185 21.29 -7.60 2.33
CA ASP A 185 22.06 -8.43 1.41
C ASP A 185 21.44 -8.49 0.01
N ASN A 186 22.17 -8.09 -1.02
CA ASN A 186 21.75 -8.24 -2.42
C ASN A 186 21.57 -9.71 -2.84
N GLY A 187 22.22 -10.65 -2.13
CA GLY A 187 22.07 -12.09 -2.36
C GLY A 187 20.75 -12.68 -1.85
N ILE A 188 19.95 -11.89 -1.12
CA ILE A 188 18.65 -12.26 -0.55
C ILE A 188 17.55 -11.46 -1.25
N SER A 189 16.45 -12.12 -1.62
CA SER A 189 15.34 -11.52 -2.35
C SER A 189 14.54 -10.47 -1.55
N TYR A 190 14.19 -10.75 -0.29
CA TYR A 190 13.36 -9.86 0.54
C TYR A 190 14.19 -8.82 1.30
N SER A 191 13.64 -7.63 1.53
CA SER A 191 14.30 -6.59 2.34
C SER A 191 13.82 -6.59 3.80
N HIS A 192 12.53 -6.86 4.03
CA HIS A 192 11.93 -6.85 5.36
C HIS A 192 11.04 -8.07 5.56
N ILE A 193 10.99 -8.56 6.80
CA ILE A 193 9.98 -9.50 7.28
C ILE A 193 9.40 -8.95 8.58
N ILE A 194 8.08 -8.87 8.68
CA ILE A 194 7.38 -8.36 9.85
C ILE A 194 6.54 -9.50 10.41
N ASN A 195 6.81 -9.92 11.66
CA ASN A 195 5.97 -10.85 12.39
C ASN A 195 4.87 -10.07 13.14
N ALA A 196 3.68 -10.04 12.59
CA ALA A 196 2.53 -9.35 13.17
C ALA A 196 1.80 -10.21 14.21
N TYR A 197 2.53 -10.61 15.25
CA TYR A 197 2.04 -11.48 16.32
C TYR A 197 0.79 -10.94 17.06
N TRP A 198 0.54 -9.63 16.98
CA TRP A 198 -0.60 -8.95 17.61
C TRP A 198 -1.92 -9.12 16.84
N ILE A 199 -1.89 -9.60 15.59
CA ILE A 199 -3.10 -9.80 14.78
C ILE A 199 -3.81 -11.12 15.15
N SER A 200 -3.06 -12.14 15.58
CA SER A 200 -3.62 -13.45 15.94
C SER A 200 -2.96 -14.02 17.20
N ASN A 201 -3.79 -14.59 18.08
CA ASN A 201 -3.30 -15.32 19.24
C ASN A 201 -2.85 -16.76 18.91
N ASP A 202 -3.24 -17.29 17.75
CA ASP A 202 -3.08 -18.70 17.42
C ASP A 202 -1.91 -18.96 16.46
N TYR A 203 -1.62 -17.99 15.58
CA TYR A 203 -0.61 -18.14 14.52
C TYR A 203 0.30 -16.91 14.42
N ASP A 204 1.50 -17.11 13.86
CA ASP A 204 2.34 -16.01 13.40
C ASP A 204 1.91 -15.59 11.99
N ILE A 205 1.80 -14.28 11.76
CA ILE A 205 1.49 -13.71 10.44
C ILE A 205 2.72 -12.93 9.97
N LEU A 206 3.42 -13.49 8.99
CA LEU A 206 4.64 -12.92 8.45
C LEU A 206 4.36 -12.15 7.16
N TYR A 207 4.68 -10.86 7.15
CA TYR A 207 4.71 -10.03 5.94
C TYR A 207 6.12 -9.95 5.41
N VAL A 208 6.38 -10.57 4.26
CA VAL A 208 7.68 -10.58 3.58
C VAL A 208 7.63 -9.57 2.44
N LEU A 209 8.45 -8.52 2.53
CA LEU A 209 8.50 -7.42 1.58
C LEU A 209 9.69 -7.57 0.64
N ILE A 210 9.40 -7.62 -0.66
CA ILE A 210 10.38 -7.94 -1.70
C ILE A 210 10.41 -6.83 -2.77
N PRO A 211 11.42 -5.93 -2.74
CA PRO A 211 11.50 -4.82 -3.69
C PRO A 211 11.97 -5.30 -5.07
N PHE A 212 11.41 -4.73 -6.13
CA PHE A 212 11.86 -4.96 -7.50
C PHE A 212 11.54 -3.76 -8.41
N THR A 213 12.31 -3.59 -9.48
CA THR A 213 12.14 -2.47 -10.44
C THR A 213 11.64 -2.92 -11.81
N SER A 214 11.82 -4.18 -12.19
CA SER A 214 11.45 -4.69 -13.52
C SER A 214 10.50 -5.88 -13.43
N SER A 215 10.97 -7.02 -12.90
CA SER A 215 10.21 -8.25 -12.75
C SER A 215 10.19 -8.71 -11.30
N PRO A 216 9.06 -9.24 -10.80
CA PRO A 216 9.03 -9.83 -9.47
C PRO A 216 9.95 -11.07 -9.43
N PRO A 217 10.57 -11.37 -8.27
CA PRO A 217 11.37 -12.57 -8.14
C PRO A 217 10.52 -13.84 -8.18
N ILE A 218 11.14 -14.94 -8.56
CA ILE A 218 10.52 -16.27 -8.65
C ILE A 218 10.34 -16.85 -7.24
N TRP A 219 9.20 -17.51 -7.00
CA TRP A 219 8.84 -18.09 -5.71
C TRP A 219 9.89 -19.04 -5.13
N ASP A 220 10.48 -19.91 -5.95
CA ASP A 220 11.48 -20.87 -5.48
C ASP A 220 12.71 -20.16 -4.89
N LYS A 221 13.11 -19.03 -5.47
CA LYS A 221 14.19 -18.20 -4.92
C LYS A 221 13.79 -17.61 -3.57
N VAL A 222 12.59 -17.07 -3.47
CA VAL A 222 12.07 -16.45 -2.23
C VAL A 222 12.02 -17.47 -1.09
N PHE A 223 11.42 -18.63 -1.32
CA PHE A 223 11.34 -19.69 -0.29
C PHE A 223 12.70 -20.30 0.04
N SER A 224 13.60 -20.42 -0.94
CA SER A 224 14.98 -20.85 -0.69
C SER A 224 15.73 -19.86 0.21
N ASP A 225 15.59 -18.55 -0.03
CA ASP A 225 16.18 -17.51 0.80
C ASP A 225 15.63 -17.53 2.24
N LEU A 226 14.31 -17.68 2.39
CA LEU A 226 13.64 -17.76 3.69
C LEU A 226 14.12 -18.98 4.49
N LYS A 227 14.29 -20.13 3.83
CA LYS A 227 14.88 -21.34 4.44
C LYS A 227 16.34 -21.11 4.83
N ARG A 228 17.16 -20.53 3.95
CA ARG A 228 18.59 -20.27 4.19
C ARG A 228 18.83 -19.35 5.39
N GLU A 229 17.94 -18.38 5.59
CA GLU A 229 17.99 -17.44 6.72
C GLU A 229 17.23 -17.97 7.96
N ASN A 230 16.81 -19.23 7.96
CA ASN A 230 16.09 -19.89 9.06
C ASN A 230 14.82 -19.13 9.49
N ILE A 231 14.12 -18.49 8.55
CA ILE A 231 12.85 -17.82 8.83
C ILE A 231 11.76 -18.88 8.99
N PHE A 232 11.46 -19.65 7.95
CA PHE A 232 10.57 -20.81 8.03
C PHE A 232 10.85 -21.76 6.87
N LEU A 233 10.40 -23.00 7.03
CA LEU A 233 10.40 -24.03 6.01
C LEU A 233 9.04 -24.06 5.28
N LYS A 234 9.04 -24.54 4.04
CA LYS A 234 7.84 -24.53 3.18
C LYS A 234 6.69 -25.39 3.75
N ASP A 235 7.03 -26.46 4.46
CA ASP A 235 6.11 -27.37 5.16
C ASP A 235 5.52 -26.77 6.45
N GLU A 236 6.09 -25.69 6.98
CA GLU A 236 5.49 -24.94 8.10
C GLU A 236 4.37 -23.99 7.65
N ILE A 237 4.14 -23.82 6.35
CA ILE A 237 3.15 -22.86 5.82
C ILE A 237 1.74 -23.43 5.94
N LEU A 238 0.92 -22.79 6.77
CA LEU A 238 -0.50 -23.12 6.92
C LEU A 238 -1.35 -22.48 5.81
N ALA A 239 -1.04 -21.23 5.48
CA ALA A 239 -1.66 -20.51 4.37
C ALA A 239 -0.73 -19.40 3.89
N PHE A 240 -0.87 -18.98 2.63
CA PHE A 240 -0.21 -17.78 2.15
C PHE A 240 -1.07 -17.02 1.13
N ARG A 241 -0.78 -15.73 1.01
CA ARG A 241 -1.30 -14.82 -0.01
C ARG A 241 -0.16 -13.96 -0.53
N SER A 242 -0.28 -13.52 -1.78
CA SER A 242 0.69 -12.63 -2.38
C SER A 242 0.03 -11.55 -3.20
N ARG A 243 0.66 -10.38 -3.26
CA ARG A 243 0.24 -9.30 -4.15
C ARG A 243 1.40 -8.44 -4.60
N ILE A 244 1.19 -7.72 -5.70
CA ILE A 244 2.15 -6.76 -6.23
C ILE A 244 1.61 -5.34 -5.99
N ILE A 245 2.43 -4.52 -5.33
CA ILE A 245 2.24 -3.07 -5.21
C ILE A 245 3.19 -2.42 -6.22
N ARG A 246 2.69 -2.01 -7.39
CA ARG A 246 3.53 -1.48 -8.48
C ARG A 246 4.24 -0.17 -8.10
N ASP A 247 3.53 0.73 -7.44
CA ASP A 247 4.02 2.05 -7.02
C ASP A 247 4.24 2.08 -5.50
N ALA A 248 5.08 1.15 -5.00
CA ALA A 248 5.31 0.98 -3.57
C ALA A 248 6.18 2.09 -2.98
N ILE A 249 7.27 2.46 -3.67
CA ILE A 249 8.13 3.57 -3.30
C ILE A 249 8.18 4.55 -4.48
N LEU A 250 7.86 5.80 -4.21
CA LEU A 250 7.69 6.85 -5.22
C LEU A 250 8.97 7.68 -5.30
N ILE A 251 9.48 7.90 -6.51
CA ILE A 251 10.73 8.61 -6.77
C ILE A 251 10.49 9.68 -7.84
N GLY A 252 11.13 10.84 -7.67
CA GLY A 252 11.09 11.95 -8.60
C GLY A 252 9.96 12.93 -8.32
N GLU A 253 9.99 14.04 -9.05
CA GLU A 253 9.02 15.12 -8.96
C GLU A 253 8.37 15.35 -10.33
N ASP A 254 7.16 15.91 -10.30
CA ASP A 254 6.36 16.14 -11.49
C ASP A 254 6.05 17.62 -11.68
N ASP A 255 6.63 18.17 -12.73
CA ASP A 255 6.51 19.58 -13.12
C ASP A 255 5.47 19.80 -14.23
N ASN A 256 4.74 18.75 -14.64
CA ASN A 256 3.73 18.88 -15.68
C ASN A 256 2.54 19.71 -15.22
N ILE A 257 1.97 20.45 -16.16
CA ILE A 257 0.72 21.21 -15.97
C ILE A 257 -0.45 20.29 -16.32
N TYR A 258 -1.39 20.17 -15.39
CA TYR A 258 -2.61 19.38 -15.54
C TYR A 258 -3.84 20.30 -15.65
N PRO A 259 -4.95 19.83 -16.24
CA PRO A 259 -6.21 20.56 -16.23
C PRO A 259 -6.63 20.99 -14.81
N GLU A 260 -7.08 22.23 -14.65
CA GLU A 260 -7.35 22.85 -13.34
C GLU A 260 -8.41 22.12 -12.49
N ASN A 261 -9.32 21.41 -13.15
CA ASN A 261 -10.37 20.63 -12.50
C ASN A 261 -9.88 19.26 -12.00
N ILE A 262 -8.65 18.86 -12.31
CA ILE A 262 -8.01 17.63 -11.81
C ILE A 262 -7.17 18.00 -10.59
N LYS A 263 -7.54 17.47 -9.42
CA LYS A 263 -6.81 17.67 -8.18
C LYS A 263 -6.18 16.37 -7.71
N PHE A 264 -4.86 16.38 -7.55
CA PHE A 264 -4.10 15.26 -7.04
C PHE A 264 -4.09 15.25 -5.50
N CYS A 265 -4.46 14.10 -4.91
CA CYS A 265 -4.60 13.92 -3.48
C CYS A 265 -3.97 12.59 -3.03
N GLY A 266 -3.55 12.53 -1.77
CA GLY A 266 -2.97 11.33 -1.18
C GLY A 266 -1.63 10.92 -1.78
N ARG A 267 -1.16 9.74 -1.37
CA ARG A 267 0.19 9.23 -1.66
C ARG A 267 0.50 9.15 -3.16
N LEU A 268 -0.33 8.40 -3.89
CA LEU A 268 -0.12 8.11 -5.31
C LEU A 268 -0.49 9.31 -6.20
N GLY A 269 -1.53 10.06 -5.83
CA GLY A 269 -1.95 11.25 -6.58
C GLY A 269 -0.88 12.34 -6.50
N LYS A 270 -0.40 12.70 -5.30
CA LYS A 270 0.64 13.72 -5.14
C LYS A 270 2.06 13.23 -5.43
N TRP A 271 2.23 11.93 -5.65
CA TRP A 271 3.52 11.29 -5.85
C TRP A 271 4.51 11.49 -4.69
N LYS A 272 4.04 11.32 -3.44
CA LYS A 272 4.84 11.50 -2.22
C LYS A 272 4.77 10.26 -1.34
N ASN A 273 5.87 9.85 -0.71
CA ASN A 273 5.94 8.68 0.18
C ASN A 273 5.32 8.96 1.57
N PHE A 274 4.07 9.41 1.58
CA PHE A 274 3.31 9.62 2.81
C PHE A 274 3.16 8.33 3.62
N THR A 275 3.25 8.48 4.94
CA THR A 275 2.72 7.54 5.93
C THR A 275 1.20 7.48 5.84
N LEU A 276 0.60 6.52 6.55
CA LEU A 276 -0.85 6.35 6.58
C LEU A 276 -1.57 7.63 7.04
N CYS A 277 -1.17 8.23 8.16
CA CYS A 277 -1.78 9.46 8.67
C CYS A 277 -1.56 10.67 7.75
N GLU A 278 -0.34 10.87 7.24
CA GLU A 278 -0.07 11.94 6.25
C GLU A 278 -1.00 11.80 5.02
N ALA A 279 -1.19 10.59 4.51
CA ALA A 279 -2.04 10.35 3.35
C ALA A 279 -3.52 10.65 3.61
N ILE A 280 -4.03 10.35 4.82
CA ILE A 280 -5.42 10.68 5.19
C ILE A 280 -5.60 12.17 5.37
N LEU A 281 -4.73 12.83 6.14
CA LEU A 281 -4.79 14.28 6.37
C LEU A 281 -4.69 15.06 5.04
N ASP A 282 -3.82 14.61 4.13
CA ASP A 282 -3.71 15.20 2.80
C ASP A 282 -5.02 15.07 1.99
N SER A 283 -5.68 13.90 2.08
CA SER A 283 -6.91 13.61 1.35
C SER A 283 -8.10 14.43 1.85
N LEU A 284 -8.16 14.67 3.17
CA LEU A 284 -9.20 15.48 3.79
C LEU A 284 -9.09 16.97 3.41
N ASN A 285 -7.86 17.46 3.23
CA ASN A 285 -7.56 18.85 2.87
C ASN A 285 -7.65 19.15 1.35
N CYS A 286 -8.16 18.21 0.53
CA CYS A 286 -8.14 18.31 -0.94
C CYS A 286 -9.38 19.01 -1.59
#